data_AF-A0A1S8GS04-F1
#
_entry.id   AF-A0A1S8GS04-F1
#
_cell.length_a   1.000
_cell.length_b   1.000
_cell.length_c   1.000
_cell.angle_alpha   90.00
_cell.angle_beta   90.00
_cell.angle_gamma   90.00
#
_symmetry.space_group_name_H-M   'P 1'
#
loop_
_entity.id
_entity.type
_entity.pdbx_description
1 polymer ?
#
loop_
_entity_poly.entity_id
_entity_poly.type
_entity_poly.pdbx_seq_one_letter_code
_entity_poly.pdbx_strand_id
1 'polypeptide(L)'
;MTAPSAPHKTLSLFEFWPDSIFYTPIVIYWILMGLRHGDLSISTAANPRIETGGLCGESKSSILDMAGPTAQKAIAPYRIIHNGADAVQDVQTAMKEMDLDFPFVLKPDIGCNGTGVRLISSLDMLHDVLPLFPAGIALMVQQLITYPMEAGIFYIRHPDEKAGRITSLTYKEAPILTGNGRSTLKELVMADPRMRQVPQLYLPRIKGRENEVLPAGETLSLVFAGNHCKGSIFRDGRPDITPALTERINAIMLDIPDFHFGRIDLKMASPEALKRGEDFQIIEINGVGSEAIHIWDRRTTLLEAYRAQFYHYRQTFLIGAAKKKEGWKSSGILGMLRSWLKQRRLLGSYPTND
;
A
#
# COMPACT_ATOMS: atom_id res chain seq x y z
N MET A 1 -5.62 -26.05 36.88
CA MET A 1 -6.21 -26.38 35.56
C MET A 1 -6.02 -25.18 34.66
N THR A 2 -4.94 -25.18 33.88
CA THR A 2 -4.67 -24.17 32.87
C THR A 2 -5.70 -24.34 31.75
N ALA A 3 -6.45 -23.27 31.46
CA ALA A 3 -7.36 -23.24 30.32
C ALA A 3 -6.59 -23.64 29.05
N PRO A 4 -7.17 -24.48 28.17
CA PRO A 4 -6.53 -24.81 26.91
C PRO A 4 -6.30 -23.51 26.13
N SER A 5 -5.04 -23.26 25.77
CA SER A 5 -4.66 -22.15 24.90
C SER A 5 -5.52 -22.21 23.65
N ALA A 6 -6.31 -21.15 23.40
CA ALA A 6 -7.10 -21.05 22.18
C ALA A 6 -6.18 -21.31 20.97
N PRO A 7 -6.63 -22.08 19.95
CA PRO A 7 -5.78 -22.37 18.80
C PRO A 7 -5.28 -21.06 18.21
N HIS A 8 -3.95 -20.94 18.06
CA HIS A 8 -3.33 -19.78 17.44
C HIS A 8 -3.83 -19.68 15.99
N LYS A 9 -4.85 -18.86 15.75
CA LYS A 9 -5.31 -18.55 14.39
C LYS A 9 -4.11 -18.08 13.57
N THR A 10 -3.99 -18.54 12.33
CA THR A 10 -2.91 -18.16 11.40
C THR A 10 -3.44 -17.30 10.25
N LEU A 11 -4.73 -17.44 9.94
CA LEU A 11 -5.48 -16.68 8.95
C LEU A 11 -6.68 -16.01 9.63
N SER A 12 -7.13 -14.87 9.08
CA SER A 12 -8.44 -14.32 9.41
C SER A 12 -9.54 -15.12 8.70
N LEU A 13 -10.78 -15.05 9.20
CA LEU A 13 -11.90 -15.82 8.64
C LEU A 13 -12.16 -15.47 7.16
N PHE A 14 -11.98 -14.21 6.81
CA PHE A 14 -12.38 -13.62 5.53
C PHE A 14 -11.20 -13.18 4.66
N GLU A 15 -9.96 -13.45 5.08
CA GLU A 15 -8.72 -12.97 4.45
C GLU A 15 -8.62 -13.30 2.95
N PHE A 16 -9.21 -14.43 2.54
CA PHE A 16 -9.22 -14.88 1.14
C PHE A 16 -10.64 -15.19 0.64
N TRP A 17 -11.66 -14.57 1.24
CA TRP A 17 -13.01 -14.65 0.68
C TRP A 17 -13.05 -13.98 -0.70
N PRO A 18 -13.94 -14.43 -1.61
CA PRO A 18 -14.16 -13.72 -2.86
C PRO A 18 -14.49 -12.24 -2.60
N ASP A 19 -13.81 -11.35 -3.32
CA ASP A 19 -14.01 -9.90 -3.21
C ASP A 19 -15.49 -9.51 -3.33
N SER A 20 -16.23 -10.16 -4.22
CA SER A 20 -17.67 -9.92 -4.38
C SER A 20 -18.45 -10.14 -3.08
N ILE A 21 -18.09 -11.13 -2.26
CA ILE A 21 -18.79 -11.43 -1.01
C ILE A 21 -18.43 -10.41 0.07
N PHE A 22 -17.14 -10.14 0.25
CA PHE A 22 -16.67 -9.22 1.29
C PHE A 22 -17.04 -7.76 1.00
N TYR A 23 -16.93 -7.32 -0.26
CA TYR A 23 -17.17 -5.93 -0.62
C TYR A 23 -18.63 -5.59 -0.95
N THR A 24 -19.54 -6.56 -1.12
CA THR A 24 -20.97 -6.27 -1.40
C THR A 24 -21.61 -5.35 -0.34
N PRO A 25 -21.50 -5.62 0.97
CA PRO A 25 -22.06 -4.72 1.99
C PRO A 25 -21.45 -3.30 1.94
N ILE A 26 -20.16 -3.21 1.60
CA ILE A 26 -19.43 -1.94 1.47
C ILE A 26 -19.96 -1.14 0.27
N VAL A 27 -20.16 -1.78 -0.88
CA VAL A 27 -20.73 -1.13 -2.07
C VAL A 27 -22.15 -0.64 -1.81
N ILE A 28 -22.99 -1.45 -1.16
CA ILE A 28 -24.35 -1.03 -0.77
C ILE A 28 -24.29 0.19 0.14
N TYR A 29 -23.43 0.17 1.16
CA TYR A 29 -23.25 1.31 2.07
C TYR A 29 -22.81 2.58 1.33
N TRP A 30 -21.88 2.47 0.39
CA TRP A 30 -21.43 3.60 -0.44
C TRP A 30 -22.57 4.19 -1.26
N ILE A 31 -23.40 3.35 -1.90
CA ILE A 31 -24.57 3.81 -2.67
C ILE A 31 -25.54 4.56 -1.76
N LEU A 32 -25.87 4.00 -0.58
CA LEU A 32 -26.76 4.63 0.38
C LEU A 32 -26.23 6.00 0.86
N MET A 33 -24.92 6.10 1.13
CA MET A 33 -24.28 7.35 1.49
C MET A 33 -24.32 8.37 0.36
N GLY A 34 -24.06 7.96 -0.89
CA GLY A 34 -24.15 8.85 -2.03
C GLY A 34 -25.56 9.34 -2.32
N LEU A 35 -26.58 8.49 -2.17
CA LEU A 35 -27.98 8.90 -2.22
C LEU A 35 -28.32 9.90 -1.11
N ARG A 36 -27.86 9.65 0.13
CA ARG A 36 -28.06 10.55 1.27
C ARG A 36 -27.46 11.94 1.04
N HIS A 37 -26.33 12.03 0.35
CA HIS A 37 -25.65 13.28 0.04
C HIS A 37 -26.07 13.90 -1.31
N GLY A 38 -26.94 13.22 -2.07
CA GLY A 38 -27.36 13.66 -3.42
C GLY A 38 -26.23 13.64 -4.46
N ASP A 39 -25.15 12.90 -4.19
CA ASP A 39 -23.96 12.83 -5.04
C ASP A 39 -23.19 11.53 -4.77
N LEU A 40 -23.30 10.56 -5.69
CA LEU A 40 -22.62 9.26 -5.61
C LEU A 40 -21.08 9.36 -5.70
N SER A 41 -20.56 10.52 -6.08
CA SER A 41 -19.12 10.80 -6.22
C SER A 41 -18.59 11.76 -5.15
N ILE A 42 -19.39 12.11 -4.14
CA ILE A 42 -19.01 13.15 -3.17
C ILE A 42 -17.70 12.85 -2.42
N SER A 43 -17.41 11.59 -2.16
CA SER A 43 -16.17 11.14 -1.51
C SER A 43 -14.92 11.51 -2.32
N THR A 44 -15.01 11.67 -3.64
CA THR A 44 -13.85 12.09 -4.46
C THR A 44 -13.45 13.55 -4.22
N ALA A 45 -14.34 14.35 -3.60
CA ALA A 45 -14.01 15.70 -3.16
C ALA A 45 -13.23 15.75 -1.83
N ALA A 46 -13.01 14.60 -1.16
CA ALA A 46 -12.36 14.58 0.14
C ALA A 46 -10.90 15.04 0.10
N ASN A 47 -10.15 14.67 -0.94
CA ASN A 47 -8.80 15.18 -1.22
C ASN A 47 -8.81 15.91 -2.57
N PRO A 48 -9.32 17.15 -2.63
CA PRO A 48 -9.75 17.76 -3.89
C PRO A 48 -8.62 18.07 -4.89
N ARG A 49 -7.35 18.02 -4.46
CA ARG A 49 -6.18 18.20 -5.34
C ARG A 49 -5.69 16.91 -5.99
N ILE A 50 -6.24 15.77 -5.58
CA ILE A 50 -5.84 14.45 -6.09
C ILE A 50 -6.89 14.01 -7.13
N GLU A 51 -6.45 13.41 -8.24
CA GLU A 51 -7.36 12.84 -9.23
C GLU A 51 -8.34 11.86 -8.54
N THR A 52 -9.64 12.10 -8.70
CA THR A 52 -10.73 11.40 -7.99
C THR A 52 -10.61 11.31 -6.47
N GLY A 53 -9.90 12.24 -5.83
CA GLY A 53 -9.58 12.17 -4.41
C GLY A 53 -8.63 11.01 -4.05
N GLY A 54 -8.05 10.36 -5.05
CA GLY A 54 -7.29 9.12 -4.94
C GLY A 54 -8.17 7.88 -4.81
N LEU A 55 -9.38 7.90 -5.38
CA LEU A 55 -10.26 6.72 -5.46
C LEU A 55 -9.81 5.75 -6.56
N CYS A 56 -9.48 6.29 -7.72
CA CYS A 56 -8.94 5.55 -8.85
C CYS A 56 -8.20 6.45 -9.85
N GLY A 57 -7.22 5.86 -10.53
CA GLY A 57 -6.46 6.49 -11.59
C GLY A 57 -5.46 7.55 -11.14
N GLU A 58 -5.25 7.73 -9.84
CA GLU A 58 -4.31 8.68 -9.29
C GLU A 58 -2.85 8.35 -9.65
N SER A 59 -2.10 9.40 -9.94
CA SER A 59 -0.65 9.37 -10.11
C SER A 59 0.01 9.46 -8.74
N LYS A 60 1.01 8.62 -8.47
CA LYS A 60 1.77 8.66 -7.21
C LYS A 60 2.54 9.96 -7.11
N SER A 61 3.22 10.39 -8.17
CA SER A 61 3.96 11.65 -8.16
C SER A 61 3.03 12.84 -7.95
N SER A 62 1.80 12.83 -8.48
CA SER A 62 0.87 13.95 -8.29
C SER A 62 0.59 14.27 -6.81
N ILE A 63 0.65 13.28 -5.92
CA ILE A 63 0.48 13.47 -4.47
C ILE A 63 1.81 13.89 -3.84
N LEU A 64 2.89 13.19 -4.19
CA LEU A 64 4.21 13.41 -3.59
C LEU A 64 4.84 14.75 -4.02
N ASP A 65 4.57 15.24 -5.23
CA ASP A 65 5.05 16.53 -5.75
C ASP A 65 4.40 17.72 -5.02
N MET A 66 3.26 17.52 -4.35
CA MET A 66 2.61 18.53 -3.51
C MET A 66 3.22 18.65 -2.13
N ALA A 67 4.12 17.74 -1.74
CA ALA A 67 4.76 17.75 -0.43
C ALA A 67 5.60 19.00 -0.23
N GLY A 68 5.38 19.71 0.88
CA GLY A 68 6.27 20.75 1.34
C GLY A 68 7.58 20.21 1.95
N PRO A 69 8.42 21.10 2.53
CA PRO A 69 9.73 20.72 3.07
C PRO A 69 9.71 19.70 4.21
N THR A 70 8.63 19.64 4.99
CA THR A 70 8.47 18.68 6.09
C THR A 70 8.15 17.30 5.56
N ALA A 71 7.19 17.21 4.62
CA ALA A 71 6.79 15.96 4.01
C ALA A 71 7.89 15.41 3.09
N GLN A 72 8.56 16.25 2.29
CA GLN A 72 9.65 15.84 1.41
C GLN A 72 10.79 15.13 2.16
N LYS A 73 11.14 15.59 3.37
CA LYS A 73 12.18 14.93 4.21
C LYS A 73 11.77 13.54 4.69
N ALA A 74 10.48 13.26 4.78
CA ALA A 74 9.96 11.96 5.19
C ALA A 74 9.70 11.03 4.01
N ILE A 75 9.57 11.55 2.78
CA ILE A 75 9.30 10.76 1.58
C ILE A 75 10.60 10.22 1.00
N ALA A 76 10.58 8.94 0.61
CA ALA A 76 11.67 8.31 -0.12
C ALA A 76 11.93 9.07 -1.44
N PRO A 77 13.15 9.55 -1.70
CA PRO A 77 13.52 10.25 -2.94
C PRO A 77 13.10 9.49 -4.19
N TYR A 78 12.54 10.23 -5.16
CA TYR A 78 12.14 9.66 -6.44
C TYR A 78 12.28 10.67 -7.59
N ARG A 79 12.22 10.13 -8.82
CA ARG A 79 12.07 10.85 -10.09
C ARG A 79 11.10 10.11 -10.99
N ILE A 80 10.41 10.87 -11.84
CA ILE A 80 9.58 10.30 -12.90
C ILE A 80 10.33 10.36 -14.23
N ILE A 81 10.32 9.24 -14.94
CA ILE A 81 10.81 9.10 -16.32
C ILE A 81 9.69 8.58 -17.20
N HIS A 82 9.76 8.83 -18.50
CA HIS A 82 8.79 8.30 -19.46
C HIS A 82 9.43 7.17 -20.25
N ASN A 83 8.82 5.99 -20.23
CA ASN A 83 9.37 4.84 -20.91
C ASN A 83 9.41 5.07 -22.43
N GLY A 84 10.48 4.65 -23.10
CA GLY A 84 10.76 5.00 -24.49
C GLY A 84 12.14 4.51 -24.93
N ALA A 85 12.60 5.00 -26.08
CA ALA A 85 13.90 4.61 -26.64
C ALA A 85 15.08 4.96 -25.71
N ASP A 86 15.00 6.10 -25.03
CA ASP A 86 16.05 6.64 -24.17
C ASP A 86 15.85 6.32 -22.67
N ALA A 87 14.91 5.42 -22.34
CA ALA A 87 14.50 5.18 -20.96
C ALA A 87 15.63 4.73 -20.02
N VAL A 88 16.62 3.98 -20.54
CA VAL A 88 17.78 3.57 -19.74
C VAL A 88 18.61 4.79 -19.35
N GLN A 89 18.88 5.69 -20.28
CA GLN A 89 19.63 6.93 -20.07
C GLN A 89 18.87 7.89 -19.15
N ASP A 90 17.55 7.98 -19.30
CA ASP A 90 16.69 8.78 -18.41
C ASP A 90 16.75 8.25 -16.97
N VAL A 91 16.70 6.93 -16.79
CA VAL A 91 16.84 6.29 -15.47
C VAL A 91 18.23 6.56 -14.88
N GLN A 92 19.30 6.42 -15.66
CA GLN A 92 20.67 6.72 -15.20
C GLN A 92 20.85 8.19 -14.82
N THR A 93 20.20 9.11 -15.56
CA THR A 93 20.21 10.54 -15.24
C THR A 93 19.46 10.81 -13.94
N ALA A 94 18.27 10.24 -13.79
CA ALA A 94 17.49 10.31 -12.56
C ALA A 94 18.24 9.75 -11.34
N MET A 95 18.96 8.64 -11.51
CA MET A 95 19.81 8.07 -10.45
C MET A 95 20.91 9.05 -10.04
N LYS A 96 21.62 9.65 -11.01
CA LYS A 96 22.68 10.64 -10.73
C LYS A 96 22.15 11.89 -10.01
N GLU A 97 21.00 12.41 -10.43
CA GLU A 97 20.38 13.58 -9.78
C GLU A 97 19.97 13.32 -8.33
N MET A 98 19.69 12.06 -7.99
CA MET A 98 19.31 11.65 -6.63
C MET A 98 20.48 11.09 -5.83
N ASP A 99 21.70 11.03 -6.39
CA ASP A 99 22.85 10.35 -5.80
C ASP A 99 22.50 8.89 -5.39
N LEU A 100 21.85 8.18 -6.31
CA LEU A 100 21.29 6.84 -6.10
C LEU A 100 22.11 5.76 -6.82
N ASP A 101 22.45 4.71 -6.09
CA ASP A 101 23.07 3.49 -6.63
C ASP A 101 22.07 2.32 -6.73
N PHE A 102 22.50 1.23 -7.36
CA PHE A 102 21.76 -0.04 -7.30
C PHE A 102 21.85 -0.65 -5.89
N PRO A 103 20.80 -1.35 -5.41
CA PRO A 103 19.50 -1.53 -6.06
C PRO A 103 18.51 -0.37 -5.81
N PHE A 104 17.58 -0.16 -6.75
CA PHE A 104 16.48 0.81 -6.61
C PHE A 104 15.12 0.21 -7.00
N VAL A 105 14.04 0.91 -6.68
CA VAL A 105 12.66 0.50 -7.01
C VAL A 105 12.20 1.22 -8.28
N LEU A 106 11.76 0.45 -9.27
CA LEU A 106 11.07 0.94 -10.46
C LEU A 106 9.59 0.57 -10.38
N LYS A 107 8.69 1.54 -10.50
CA LYS A 107 7.24 1.28 -10.46
C LYS A 107 6.44 2.22 -11.36
N PRO A 108 5.31 1.78 -11.95
CA PRO A 108 4.41 2.69 -12.66
C PRO A 108 3.86 3.78 -11.76
N ASP A 109 3.82 5.00 -12.30
CA ASP A 109 3.29 6.16 -11.58
C ASP A 109 1.81 5.96 -11.24
N ILE A 110 1.00 5.52 -12.21
CA ILE A 110 -0.37 5.05 -11.99
C ILE A 110 -0.35 3.54 -11.82
N GLY A 111 -0.77 3.03 -10.67
CA GLY A 111 -0.81 1.59 -10.40
C GLY A 111 -1.28 1.30 -8.98
N CYS A 112 -1.81 0.10 -8.74
CA CYS A 112 -2.30 -0.33 -7.44
C CYS A 112 -1.84 -1.76 -7.11
N ASN A 113 -1.93 -2.15 -5.83
CA ASN A 113 -1.64 -3.51 -5.36
C ASN A 113 -0.23 -4.02 -5.71
N GLY A 114 0.70 -3.08 -5.86
CA GLY A 114 2.09 -3.30 -6.27
C GLY A 114 2.27 -3.67 -7.74
N THR A 115 1.23 -3.66 -8.58
CA THR A 115 1.32 -4.07 -10.00
C THR A 115 2.45 -3.35 -10.74
N GLY A 116 3.38 -4.11 -11.32
CA GLY A 116 4.51 -3.57 -12.06
C GLY A 116 5.65 -3.02 -11.20
N VAL A 117 5.64 -3.21 -9.88
CA VAL A 117 6.79 -2.86 -9.02
C VAL A 117 7.92 -3.86 -9.24
N ARG A 118 9.14 -3.35 -9.46
CA ARG A 118 10.36 -4.11 -9.73
C ARG A 118 11.53 -3.62 -8.88
N LEU A 119 12.31 -4.56 -8.34
CA LEU A 119 13.58 -4.25 -7.67
C LEU A 119 14.70 -4.38 -8.69
N ILE A 120 15.28 -3.26 -9.12
CA ILE A 120 16.35 -3.25 -10.12
C ILE A 120 17.70 -3.32 -9.41
N SER A 121 18.41 -4.44 -9.56
CA SER A 121 19.70 -4.68 -8.91
C SER A 121 20.93 -4.46 -9.78
N SER A 122 20.76 -4.30 -11.10
CA SER A 122 21.87 -4.07 -12.03
C SER A 122 21.40 -3.37 -13.30
N LEU A 123 22.36 -2.85 -14.07
CA LEU A 123 22.10 -2.26 -15.38
C LEU A 123 21.55 -3.29 -16.37
N ASP A 124 22.06 -4.52 -16.36
CA ASP A 124 21.57 -5.60 -17.22
C ASP A 124 20.08 -5.90 -16.94
N MET A 125 19.72 -5.98 -15.65
CA MET A 125 18.32 -6.17 -15.27
C MET A 125 17.44 -4.99 -15.72
N LEU A 126 17.95 -3.76 -15.68
CA LEU A 126 17.23 -2.59 -16.17
C LEU A 126 16.91 -2.71 -17.67
N HIS A 127 17.88 -3.17 -18.47
CA HIS A 127 17.70 -3.43 -19.90
C HIS A 127 16.64 -4.51 -20.18
N ASP A 128 16.54 -5.54 -19.32
CA ASP A 128 15.53 -6.58 -19.46
C ASP A 128 14.12 -6.14 -19.01
N VAL A 129 14.05 -5.26 -18.00
CA VAL A 129 12.79 -4.88 -17.36
C VAL A 129 12.05 -3.75 -18.10
N LEU A 130 12.75 -2.72 -18.58
CA LEU A 130 12.11 -1.57 -19.25
C LEU A 130 11.23 -1.94 -20.45
N PRO A 131 11.64 -2.88 -21.34
CA PRO A 131 10.81 -3.31 -22.47
C PRO A 131 9.49 -3.98 -22.08
N LEU A 132 9.34 -4.42 -20.83
CA LEU A 132 8.11 -5.03 -20.33
C LEU A 132 7.01 -4.00 -20.05
N PHE A 133 7.37 -2.72 -19.92
CA PHE A 133 6.40 -1.64 -19.80
C PHE A 133 6.08 -1.06 -21.17
N PRO A 134 4.83 -0.64 -21.44
CA PRO A 134 4.51 0.04 -22.69
C PRO A 134 5.27 1.37 -22.85
N ALA A 135 5.54 1.75 -24.10
CA ALA A 135 6.12 3.06 -24.41
C ALA A 135 5.18 4.21 -23.99
N GLY A 136 5.77 5.32 -23.55
CA GLY A 136 5.08 6.52 -23.07
C GLY A 136 4.53 6.45 -21.65
N ILE A 137 4.66 5.31 -20.97
CA ILE A 137 4.22 5.17 -19.58
C ILE A 137 5.19 5.88 -18.64
N ALA A 138 4.64 6.69 -17.73
CA ALA A 138 5.39 7.28 -16.63
C ALA A 138 5.80 6.20 -15.61
N LEU A 139 7.11 6.09 -15.37
CA LEU A 139 7.72 5.20 -14.40
C LEU A 139 8.41 6.04 -13.33
N MET A 140 8.26 5.61 -12.08
CA MET A 140 8.91 6.18 -10.92
C MET A 140 10.16 5.37 -10.60
N VAL A 141 11.31 6.04 -10.67
CA VAL A 141 12.58 5.57 -10.12
C VAL A 141 12.64 6.08 -8.68
N GLN A 142 12.62 5.18 -7.70
CA GLN A 142 12.57 5.53 -6.28
C GLN A 142 13.68 4.84 -5.50
N GLN A 143 14.28 5.55 -4.54
CA GLN A 143 15.28 5.00 -3.63
C GLN A 143 14.71 3.78 -2.88
N LEU A 144 15.51 2.71 -2.81
CA LEU A 144 15.17 1.56 -1.98
C LEU A 144 15.46 1.88 -0.51
N ILE A 145 14.43 1.86 0.34
CA ILE A 145 14.59 2.08 1.77
C ILE A 145 14.94 0.75 2.45
N THR A 146 16.08 0.71 3.12
CA THR A 146 16.70 -0.50 3.71
C THR A 146 16.18 -0.87 5.10
N TYR A 147 15.28 -0.06 5.65
CA TYR A 147 14.61 -0.36 6.90
C TYR A 147 13.86 -1.70 6.82
N PRO A 148 14.00 -2.57 7.84
CA PRO A 148 13.61 -3.97 7.76
C PRO A 148 12.10 -4.19 7.82
N MET A 149 11.34 -3.22 8.33
CA MET A 149 9.91 -3.37 8.57
C MET A 149 9.10 -2.38 7.73
N GLU A 150 7.88 -2.78 7.38
CA GLU A 150 6.92 -1.95 6.67
C GLU A 150 5.65 -1.79 7.48
N ALA A 151 5.07 -0.59 7.45
CA ALA A 151 3.80 -0.30 8.08
C ALA A 151 2.88 0.52 7.18
N GLY A 152 1.56 0.35 7.38
CA GLY A 152 0.53 1.20 6.80
C GLY A 152 -0.18 1.99 7.91
N ILE A 153 -0.21 3.31 7.78
CA ILE A 153 -0.87 4.24 8.70
C ILE A 153 -2.06 4.87 7.98
N PHE A 154 -3.25 4.78 8.56
CA PHE A 154 -4.42 5.46 8.00
C PHE A 154 -4.68 6.76 8.76
N TYR A 155 -4.72 7.86 8.02
CA TYR A 155 -4.85 9.22 8.55
C TYR A 155 -6.18 9.83 8.10
N ILE A 156 -6.84 10.52 9.04
CA ILE A 156 -8.08 11.27 8.78
C ILE A 156 -8.00 12.64 9.45
N ARG A 157 -8.33 13.70 8.70
CA ARG A 157 -8.53 15.06 9.18
C ARG A 157 -9.71 15.71 8.47
N HIS A 158 -10.74 16.10 9.22
CA HIS A 158 -11.83 16.88 8.65
C HIS A 158 -11.38 18.31 8.34
N PRO A 159 -12.01 19.01 7.38
CA PRO A 159 -11.57 20.34 6.97
C PRO A 159 -11.59 21.40 8.09
N ASP A 160 -12.50 21.24 9.06
CA ASP A 160 -12.64 22.07 10.25
C ASP A 160 -11.70 21.67 11.41
N GLU A 161 -10.96 20.57 11.27
CA GLU A 161 -10.02 20.10 12.28
C GLU A 161 -8.61 20.64 12.03
N LYS A 162 -8.01 21.24 13.07
CA LYS A 162 -6.61 21.73 13.05
C LYS A 162 -5.58 20.59 12.96
N ALA A 163 -5.93 19.41 13.45
CA ALA A 163 -5.07 18.24 13.46
C ALA A 163 -5.90 17.00 13.11
N GLY A 164 -5.31 16.11 12.34
CA GLY A 164 -5.87 14.80 12.07
C GLY A 164 -5.53 13.77 13.14
N ARG A 165 -5.98 12.55 12.90
CA ARG A 165 -5.80 11.39 13.77
C ARG A 165 -5.40 10.18 12.94
N ILE A 166 -4.64 9.28 13.57
CA ILE A 166 -4.36 7.96 13.03
C ILE A 166 -5.50 7.03 13.47
N THR A 167 -6.19 6.42 12.52
CA THR A 167 -7.33 5.52 12.78
C THR A 167 -6.99 4.04 12.55
N SER A 168 -5.82 3.77 11.97
CA SER A 168 -5.29 2.44 11.74
C SER A 168 -3.77 2.50 11.71
N LEU A 169 -3.13 1.51 12.31
CA LEU A 169 -1.72 1.19 12.13
C LEU A 169 -1.63 -0.31 11.85
N THR A 170 -0.91 -0.69 10.80
CA THR A 170 -0.77 -2.07 10.38
C THR A 170 0.69 -2.38 10.12
N TYR A 171 1.25 -3.39 10.79
CA TYR A 171 2.57 -3.91 10.42
C TYR A 171 2.42 -4.95 9.32
N LYS A 172 3.29 -4.86 8.30
CA LYS A 172 3.31 -5.82 7.19
C LYS A 172 4.55 -6.69 7.35
N GLU A 173 4.32 -7.94 7.70
CA GLU A 173 5.37 -8.95 7.83
C GLU A 173 5.52 -9.71 6.51
N ALA A 174 6.77 -9.93 6.11
CA ALA A 174 7.08 -10.83 5.02
C ALA A 174 6.95 -12.29 5.49
N PRO A 175 6.41 -13.19 4.65
CA PRO A 175 6.43 -14.63 4.88
C PRO A 175 7.86 -15.13 4.63
N ILE A 176 8.54 -15.52 5.72
CA ILE A 176 9.95 -15.95 5.70
C ILE A 176 10.01 -17.45 5.97
N LEU A 177 10.72 -18.18 5.11
CA LEU A 177 11.17 -19.55 5.39
C LEU A 177 12.50 -19.51 6.11
N THR A 178 12.68 -20.37 7.12
CA THR A 178 13.98 -20.60 7.78
C THR A 178 14.46 -22.00 7.46
N GLY A 179 15.66 -22.12 6.90
CA GLY A 179 16.25 -23.38 6.53
C GLY A 179 16.64 -24.21 7.75
N ASN A 180 16.43 -25.52 7.66
CA ASN A 180 16.89 -26.50 8.65
C ASN A 180 18.02 -27.39 8.09
N GLY A 181 18.52 -27.09 6.88
CA GLY A 181 19.58 -27.83 6.19
C GLY A 181 19.19 -29.23 5.73
N ARG A 182 17.91 -29.62 5.80
CA ARG A 182 17.43 -30.97 5.44
C ARG A 182 16.18 -30.96 4.57
N SER A 183 15.21 -30.12 4.91
CA SER A 183 13.94 -30.00 4.21
C SER A 183 14.09 -29.12 2.97
N THR A 184 13.40 -29.52 1.92
CA THR A 184 13.29 -28.73 0.69
C THR A 184 12.44 -27.47 0.90
N LEU A 185 12.57 -26.47 0.03
CA LEU A 185 11.73 -25.26 0.07
C LEU A 185 10.24 -25.60 0.06
N LYS A 186 9.82 -26.57 -0.76
CA LYS A 186 8.43 -27.04 -0.79
C LYS A 186 7.99 -27.64 0.55
N GLU A 187 8.82 -28.47 1.16
CA GLU A 187 8.52 -29.06 2.47
C GLU A 187 8.43 -28.00 3.57
N LEU A 188 9.31 -27.00 3.56
CA LEU A 188 9.26 -25.88 4.49
C LEU A 188 7.95 -25.07 4.35
N VAL A 189 7.51 -24.79 3.12
CA VAL A 189 6.20 -24.14 2.85
C VAL A 189 5.04 -24.98 3.38
N MET A 190 5.06 -26.29 3.17
CA MET A 190 3.99 -27.19 3.60
C MET A 190 4.02 -27.49 5.11
N ALA A 191 5.15 -27.29 5.77
CA ALA A 191 5.31 -27.41 7.22
C ALA A 191 4.88 -26.14 7.96
N ASP A 192 5.00 -24.96 7.34
CA ASP A 192 4.61 -23.70 7.97
C ASP A 192 3.09 -23.66 8.27
N PRO A 193 2.66 -23.32 9.50
CA PRO A 193 1.25 -23.34 9.91
C PRO A 193 0.32 -22.44 9.09
N ARG A 194 0.83 -21.34 8.53
CA ARG A 194 0.08 -20.42 7.68
C ARG A 194 0.23 -20.81 6.22
N MET A 195 1.45 -20.99 5.73
CA MET A 195 1.70 -21.18 4.31
C MET A 195 1.06 -22.45 3.77
N ARG A 196 1.00 -23.52 4.57
CA ARG A 196 0.31 -24.76 4.21
C ARG A 196 -1.20 -24.62 3.95
N GLN A 197 -1.83 -23.57 4.49
CA GLN A 197 -3.27 -23.32 4.32
C GLN A 197 -3.58 -22.56 3.03
N VAL A 198 -2.59 -21.86 2.49
CA VAL A 198 -2.70 -21.11 1.23
C VAL A 198 -1.47 -21.32 0.34
N PRO A 199 -1.09 -22.59 0.05
CA PRO A 199 0.13 -22.90 -0.69
C PRO A 199 0.11 -22.32 -2.11
N GLN A 200 -1.06 -22.09 -2.69
CA GLN A 200 -1.24 -21.44 -3.99
C GLN A 200 -0.65 -20.02 -4.07
N LEU A 201 -0.43 -19.35 -2.93
CA LEU A 201 0.21 -18.02 -2.90
C LEU A 201 1.74 -18.10 -2.88
N TYR A 202 2.29 -19.19 -2.33
CA TYR A 202 3.72 -19.31 -2.03
C TYR A 202 4.47 -20.25 -2.98
N LEU A 203 3.87 -21.38 -3.37
CA LEU A 203 4.50 -22.34 -4.27
C LEU A 203 4.90 -21.74 -5.63
N PRO A 204 4.12 -20.85 -6.26
CA PRO A 204 4.56 -20.20 -7.50
C PRO A 204 5.84 -19.36 -7.36
N ARG A 205 6.18 -18.91 -6.15
CA ARG A 205 7.36 -18.05 -5.88
C ARG A 205 8.67 -18.85 -5.78
N ILE A 206 8.58 -20.16 -5.59
CA ILE A 206 9.73 -21.08 -5.55
C ILE A 206 9.75 -22.00 -6.78
N LYS A 207 9.03 -21.64 -7.85
CA LYS A 207 8.94 -22.47 -9.05
C LYS A 207 10.33 -22.70 -9.66
N GLY A 208 10.69 -23.96 -9.88
CA GLY A 208 12.01 -24.38 -10.34
C GLY A 208 13.06 -24.57 -9.23
N ARG A 209 12.72 -24.22 -7.98
CA ARG A 209 13.57 -24.37 -6.78
C ARG A 209 12.92 -25.24 -5.71
N GLU A 210 11.83 -25.95 -6.05
CA GLU A 210 10.98 -26.64 -5.08
C GLU A 210 11.74 -27.67 -4.24
N ASN A 211 12.73 -28.33 -4.86
CA ASN A 211 13.55 -29.37 -4.25
C ASN A 211 14.89 -28.85 -3.69
N GLU A 212 15.14 -27.55 -3.75
CA GLU A 212 16.31 -26.92 -3.15
C GLU A 212 16.23 -27.03 -1.62
N VAL A 213 17.32 -27.42 -0.98
CA VAL A 213 17.41 -27.47 0.49
C VAL A 213 18.02 -26.17 0.99
N LEU A 214 17.26 -25.41 1.77
CA LEU A 214 17.74 -24.17 2.37
C LEU A 214 18.69 -24.49 3.54
N PRO A 215 19.94 -23.98 3.54
CA PRO A 215 20.90 -24.24 4.60
C PRO A 215 20.37 -23.86 5.98
N ALA A 216 20.88 -24.53 7.02
CA ALA A 216 20.41 -24.33 8.37
C ALA A 216 20.67 -22.88 8.84
N GLY A 217 19.61 -22.19 9.25
CA GLY A 217 19.67 -20.80 9.73
C GLY A 217 19.56 -19.73 8.65
N GLU A 218 19.62 -20.09 7.36
CA GLU A 218 19.36 -19.15 6.27
C GLU A 218 17.87 -18.84 6.16
N THR A 219 17.56 -17.60 5.78
CA THR A 219 16.19 -17.12 5.63
C THR A 219 15.87 -16.73 4.19
N LEU A 220 14.70 -17.14 3.70
CA LEU A 220 14.21 -16.76 2.38
C LEU A 220 12.84 -16.08 2.51
N SER A 221 12.76 -14.81 2.15
CA SER A 221 11.47 -14.10 2.00
C SER A 221 10.79 -14.52 0.70
N LEU A 222 9.52 -14.90 0.76
CA LEU A 222 8.75 -15.30 -0.43
C LEU A 222 8.01 -14.16 -1.12
N VAL A 223 7.96 -12.97 -0.51
CA VAL A 223 7.35 -11.78 -1.12
C VAL A 223 8.21 -10.54 -0.89
N PHE A 224 8.37 -9.73 -1.93
CA PHE A 224 9.02 -8.42 -1.82
C PHE A 224 8.03 -7.31 -1.44
N ALA A 225 6.86 -7.27 -2.10
CA ALA A 225 5.84 -6.24 -1.87
C ALA A 225 4.85 -6.61 -0.74
N GLY A 226 4.57 -5.66 0.15
CA GLY A 226 3.64 -5.80 1.28
C GLY A 226 2.15 -5.79 0.88
N ASN A 227 1.64 -6.88 0.31
CA ASN A 227 0.23 -7.04 -0.08
C ASN A 227 -0.37 -8.35 0.46
N HIS A 228 -1.45 -8.26 1.25
CA HIS A 228 -2.09 -9.40 1.90
C HIS A 228 -2.61 -10.45 0.90
N CYS A 229 -3.24 -10.04 -0.20
CA CYS A 229 -3.73 -10.97 -1.23
C CYS A 229 -2.60 -11.74 -1.92
N LYS A 230 -1.35 -11.26 -1.79
CA LYS A 230 -0.14 -11.86 -2.37
C LYS A 230 0.71 -12.61 -1.34
N GLY A 231 0.21 -12.77 -0.10
CA GLY A 231 0.84 -13.59 0.93
C GLY A 231 1.52 -12.82 2.07
N SER A 232 1.60 -11.48 2.01
CA SER A 232 2.10 -10.70 3.17
C SER A 232 1.16 -10.86 4.36
N ILE A 233 1.71 -10.80 5.57
CA ILE A 233 0.96 -11.00 6.80
C ILE A 233 0.72 -9.64 7.44
N PHE A 234 -0.54 -9.27 7.65
CA PHE A 234 -0.89 -8.00 8.28
C PHE A 234 -1.16 -8.20 9.77
N ARG A 235 -0.63 -7.28 10.57
CA ARG A 235 -0.85 -7.22 12.03
C ARG A 235 -1.52 -5.92 12.42
N ASP A 236 -2.52 -6.01 13.28
CA ASP A 236 -3.13 -4.84 13.89
C ASP A 236 -2.17 -4.20 14.90
N GLY A 237 -1.62 -3.06 14.51
CA GLY A 237 -0.71 -2.24 15.32
C GLY A 237 -1.41 -1.06 15.98
N ARG A 238 -2.75 -0.94 15.94
CA ARG A 238 -3.46 0.19 16.58
C ARG A 238 -3.08 0.43 18.05
N PRO A 239 -2.80 -0.58 18.90
CA PRO A 239 -2.33 -0.35 20.27
C PRO A 239 -1.02 0.44 20.38
N ASP A 240 -0.22 0.48 19.31
CA ASP A 240 1.05 1.21 19.24
C ASP A 240 0.91 2.64 18.69
N ILE A 241 -0.32 3.11 18.44
CA ILE A 241 -0.54 4.51 18.08
C ILE A 241 -0.32 5.39 19.31
N THR A 242 0.68 6.27 19.26
CA THR A 242 1.02 7.20 20.34
C THR A 242 0.70 8.65 19.94
N PRO A 243 0.65 9.58 20.91
CA PRO A 243 0.60 11.02 20.62
C PRO A 243 1.77 11.49 19.75
N ALA A 244 2.99 11.03 20.02
CA ALA A 244 4.19 11.43 19.29
C ALA A 244 4.12 11.00 17.81
N LEU A 245 3.72 9.75 17.54
CA LEU A 245 3.50 9.27 16.17
C LEU A 245 2.39 10.07 15.48
N THR A 246 1.29 10.33 16.19
CA THR A 246 0.15 11.09 15.64
C THR A 246 0.55 12.51 15.27
N GLU A 247 1.28 13.20 16.15
CA GLU A 247 1.79 14.55 15.91
C GLU A 247 2.74 14.58 14.71
N ARG A 248 3.68 13.63 14.65
CA ARG A 248 4.62 13.53 13.53
C ARG A 248 3.92 13.33 12.20
N ILE A 249 3.00 12.36 12.12
CA ILE A 249 2.25 12.08 10.89
C ILE A 249 1.35 13.26 10.53
N ASN A 250 0.71 13.88 11.52
CA ASN A 250 -0.11 15.07 11.30
C ASN A 250 0.71 16.23 10.70
N ALA A 251 1.91 16.49 11.22
CA ALA A 251 2.78 17.54 10.69
C ALA A 251 3.18 17.28 9.22
N ILE A 252 3.49 16.03 8.87
CA ILE A 252 3.80 15.63 7.48
C ILE A 252 2.55 15.79 6.59
N MET A 253 1.39 15.31 7.02
CA MET A 253 0.17 15.37 6.20
C MET A 253 -0.40 16.78 6.06
N LEU A 254 -0.19 17.67 7.03
CA LEU A 254 -0.56 19.09 6.91
C LEU A 254 0.30 19.84 5.89
N ASP A 255 1.51 19.36 5.64
CA ASP A 255 2.45 19.92 4.68
C ASP A 255 2.13 19.48 3.22
N ILE A 256 1.11 18.63 3.05
CA ILE A 256 0.51 18.31 1.75
C ILE A 256 -0.84 19.04 1.65
N PRO A 257 -0.97 20.06 0.77
CA PRO A 257 -2.17 20.87 0.66
C PRO A 257 -3.44 20.04 0.45
N ASP A 258 -4.48 20.35 1.23
CA ASP A 258 -5.81 19.72 1.13
C ASP A 258 -5.79 18.17 1.18
N PHE A 259 -4.81 17.56 1.86
CA PHE A 259 -4.85 16.15 2.21
C PHE A 259 -5.67 15.93 3.51
N HIS A 260 -6.67 15.07 3.42
CA HIS A 260 -7.66 14.85 4.49
C HIS A 260 -7.88 13.37 4.83
N PHE A 261 -7.73 12.46 3.86
CA PHE A 261 -8.10 11.06 4.05
C PHE A 261 -7.23 10.15 3.22
N GLY A 262 -6.55 9.20 3.86
CA GLY A 262 -5.77 8.22 3.11
C GLY A 262 -4.85 7.35 3.95
N ARG A 263 -4.15 6.44 3.26
CA ARG A 263 -3.15 5.54 3.84
C ARG A 263 -1.76 5.97 3.43
N ILE A 264 -0.88 6.01 4.41
CA ILE A 264 0.55 6.27 4.27
C ILE A 264 1.25 4.93 4.46
N ASP A 265 1.91 4.44 3.42
CA ASP A 265 2.74 3.25 3.48
C ASP A 265 4.20 3.67 3.65
N LEU A 266 4.86 3.12 4.67
CA LEU A 266 6.22 3.52 5.08
C LEU A 266 7.08 2.31 5.42
N LYS A 267 8.39 2.48 5.29
CA LYS A 267 9.41 1.60 5.87
C LYS A 267 9.91 2.20 7.19
N MET A 268 10.20 1.37 8.18
CA MET A 268 10.61 1.81 9.52
C MET A 268 11.72 0.93 10.11
N ALA A 269 12.59 1.53 10.92
CA ALA A 269 13.68 0.82 11.58
C ALA A 269 13.17 -0.20 12.62
N SER A 270 12.21 0.21 13.45
CA SER A 270 11.58 -0.63 14.47
C SER A 270 10.20 -0.09 14.88
N PRO A 271 9.32 -0.92 15.49
CA PRO A 271 8.06 -0.44 16.06
C PRO A 271 8.29 0.64 17.11
N GLU A 272 9.36 0.52 17.89
CA GLU A 272 9.65 1.41 19.01
C GLU A 272 10.05 2.80 18.53
N ALA A 273 10.83 2.89 17.45
CA ALA A 273 11.13 4.15 16.78
C ALA A 273 9.88 4.77 16.15
N LEU A 274 9.05 3.96 15.47
CA LEU A 274 7.80 4.45 14.89
C LEU A 274 6.87 5.02 15.97
N LYS A 275 6.76 4.38 17.14
CA LYS A 275 6.00 4.88 18.29
C LYS A 275 6.48 6.23 18.80
N ARG A 276 7.74 6.62 18.56
CA ARG A 276 8.25 7.95 18.87
C ARG A 276 8.12 8.95 17.71
N GLY A 277 7.65 8.49 16.55
CA GLY A 277 7.59 9.30 15.33
C GLY A 277 8.96 9.44 14.65
N GLU A 278 9.85 8.46 14.83
CA GLU A 278 11.25 8.49 14.39
C GLU A 278 11.56 7.35 13.41
N ASP A 279 12.68 7.47 12.70
CA ASP A 279 13.30 6.43 11.87
C ASP A 279 12.35 5.68 10.93
N PHE A 280 11.61 6.45 10.13
CA PHE A 280 10.80 5.95 9.04
C PHE A 280 10.93 6.80 7.78
N GLN A 281 10.65 6.18 6.63
CA GLN A 281 10.47 6.88 5.36
C GLN A 281 9.22 6.39 4.64
N ILE A 282 8.46 7.33 4.10
CA ILE A 282 7.21 7.14 3.36
C ILE A 282 7.56 6.71 1.94
N ILE A 283 7.01 5.57 1.52
CA ILE A 283 7.21 5.01 0.18
C ILE A 283 6.00 5.25 -0.73
N GLU A 284 4.81 5.45 -0.14
CA GLU A 284 3.57 5.72 -0.86
C GLU A 284 2.55 6.46 0.02
N ILE A 285 1.78 7.37 -0.60
CA ILE A 285 0.62 8.02 0.00
C ILE A 285 -0.56 7.74 -0.92
N ASN A 286 -1.61 7.12 -0.39
CA ASN A 286 -2.80 6.72 -1.13
C ASN A 286 -4.03 7.49 -0.62
N GLY A 287 -4.94 7.87 -1.52
CA GLY A 287 -6.13 8.66 -1.19
C GLY A 287 -7.35 7.81 -0.80
N VAL A 288 -8.53 8.24 -1.25
CA VAL A 288 -9.85 7.69 -0.87
C VAL A 288 -10.02 6.19 -1.19
N GLY A 289 -9.34 5.67 -2.19
CA GLY A 289 -9.38 4.27 -2.59
C GLY A 289 -8.58 3.35 -1.66
N SER A 290 -7.80 3.92 -0.74
CA SER A 290 -7.07 3.14 0.25
C SER A 290 -7.97 2.58 1.35
N GLU A 291 -7.57 1.43 1.88
CA GLU A 291 -8.27 0.72 2.95
C GLU A 291 -7.46 0.77 4.26
N ALA A 292 -8.18 0.79 5.39
CA ALA A 292 -7.60 0.57 6.71
C ALA A 292 -7.25 -0.91 6.90
N ILE A 293 -6.06 -1.29 6.46
CA ILE A 293 -5.64 -2.69 6.29
C ILE A 293 -5.39 -3.48 7.59
N HIS A 294 -5.58 -2.89 8.78
CA HIS A 294 -5.54 -3.64 10.06
C HIS A 294 -6.65 -4.69 10.13
N ILE A 295 -7.71 -4.52 9.34
CA ILE A 295 -8.84 -5.44 9.30
C ILE A 295 -8.42 -6.86 8.87
N TRP A 296 -7.30 -7.00 8.17
CA TRP A 296 -6.79 -8.28 7.70
C TRP A 296 -5.98 -9.05 8.75
N ASP A 297 -5.80 -8.51 9.97
CA ASP A 297 -5.21 -9.28 11.06
C ASP A 297 -6.05 -10.54 11.35
N ARG A 298 -5.36 -11.67 11.53
CA ARG A 298 -5.94 -12.97 11.93
C ARG A 298 -6.88 -12.95 13.15
N ARG A 299 -6.76 -11.95 14.01
CA ARG A 299 -7.57 -11.75 15.23
C ARG A 299 -8.81 -10.92 14.96
N THR A 300 -8.86 -10.17 13.87
CA THR A 300 -10.00 -9.32 13.52
C THR A 300 -11.23 -10.17 13.19
N THR A 301 -12.35 -9.83 13.80
CA THR A 301 -13.66 -10.42 13.50
C THR A 301 -14.30 -9.73 12.29
N LEU A 302 -15.21 -10.43 11.60
CA LEU A 302 -15.94 -9.87 10.47
C LEU A 302 -16.72 -8.59 10.84
N LEU A 303 -17.29 -8.56 12.05
CA LEU A 303 -18.00 -7.40 12.57
C LEU A 303 -17.07 -6.19 12.77
N GLU A 304 -15.87 -6.41 13.32
CA GLU A 304 -14.87 -5.36 13.47
C GLU A 304 -14.38 -4.84 12.12
N ALA A 305 -14.14 -5.74 11.15
CA ALA A 305 -13.76 -5.36 9.80
C ALA A 305 -14.80 -4.45 9.14
N TYR A 306 -16.08 -4.83 9.15
CA TYR A 306 -17.14 -4.00 8.59
C TYR A 306 -17.36 -2.69 9.36
N ARG A 307 -17.25 -2.70 10.69
CA ARG A 307 -17.32 -1.47 11.50
C ARG A 307 -16.22 -0.49 11.11
N ALA A 308 -14.98 -0.97 10.97
CA ALA A 308 -13.86 -0.17 10.52
C ALA A 308 -14.13 0.37 9.10
N GLN A 309 -14.54 -0.47 8.16
CA GLN A 309 -14.79 -0.06 6.78
C GLN A 309 -15.91 0.98 6.68
N PHE A 310 -17.07 0.74 7.27
CA PHE A 310 -18.17 1.71 7.27
C PHE A 310 -17.79 3.01 7.96
N TYR A 311 -16.98 2.97 9.03
CA TYR A 311 -16.46 4.19 9.66
C TYR A 311 -15.62 5.02 8.68
N HIS A 312 -14.61 4.41 8.03
CA HIS A 312 -13.71 5.09 7.10
C HIS A 312 -14.48 5.64 5.88
N TYR A 313 -15.38 4.84 5.30
CA TYR A 313 -16.22 5.31 4.20
C TYR A 313 -17.13 6.47 4.65
N ARG A 314 -17.73 6.39 5.84
CA ARG A 314 -18.50 7.52 6.36
C ARG A 314 -17.66 8.79 6.48
N GLN A 315 -16.40 8.69 6.92
CA GLN A 315 -15.53 9.86 7.04
C GLN A 315 -15.26 10.50 5.68
N THR A 316 -14.92 9.73 4.63
CA THR A 316 -14.66 10.32 3.31
C THR A 316 -15.89 11.03 2.73
N PHE A 317 -17.10 10.52 2.96
CA PHE A 317 -18.34 11.21 2.56
C PHE A 317 -18.57 12.53 3.32
N LEU A 318 -18.29 12.55 4.63
CA LEU A 318 -18.41 13.77 5.44
C LEU A 318 -17.40 14.83 5.02
N ILE A 319 -16.14 14.44 4.83
CA ILE A 319 -15.06 15.32 4.38
C ILE A 319 -15.39 15.86 2.98
N GLY A 320 -15.75 14.98 2.04
CA GLY A 320 -16.15 15.39 0.70
C GLY A 320 -17.34 16.36 0.67
N ALA A 321 -18.34 16.14 1.52
CA ALA A 321 -19.47 17.05 1.68
C ALA A 321 -19.05 18.41 2.25
N ALA A 322 -18.13 18.44 3.21
CA ALA A 322 -17.56 19.67 3.75
C ALA A 322 -16.75 20.43 2.69
N LYS A 323 -15.85 19.76 1.97
CA LYS A 323 -15.06 20.36 0.87
C LYS A 323 -15.96 20.88 -0.26
N LYS A 324 -17.05 20.19 -0.58
CA LYS A 324 -18.03 20.70 -1.56
C LYS A 324 -18.72 21.98 -1.10
N LYS A 325 -18.99 22.15 0.20
CA LYS A 325 -19.49 23.41 0.76
C LYS A 325 -18.46 24.55 0.68
N GLU A 326 -17.17 24.22 0.73
CA GLU A 326 -16.06 25.18 0.49
C GLU A 326 -15.87 25.54 -1.00
N GLY A 327 -16.64 24.93 -1.91
CA GLY A 327 -16.61 25.22 -3.36
C GLY A 327 -15.86 24.20 -4.21
N TRP A 328 -15.30 23.14 -3.61
CA TRP A 328 -14.69 22.05 -4.37
C TRP A 328 -15.73 21.20 -5.11
N LYS A 329 -15.31 20.54 -6.18
CA LYS A 329 -16.18 19.68 -7.00
C LYS A 329 -15.82 18.21 -6.80
N SER A 330 -16.85 17.36 -6.75
CA SER A 330 -16.69 15.93 -6.95
C SER A 330 -16.38 15.64 -8.43
N SER A 331 -15.87 14.45 -8.69
CA SER A 331 -15.44 14.04 -10.04
C SER A 331 -16.62 13.68 -10.95
N GLY A 332 -17.80 13.46 -10.38
CA GLY A 332 -18.95 12.90 -11.06
C GLY A 332 -18.76 11.41 -11.41
N ILE A 333 -19.87 10.72 -11.62
CA ILE A 333 -19.89 9.28 -11.95
C ILE A 333 -19.10 9.00 -13.23
N LEU A 334 -19.26 9.84 -14.25
CA LEU A 334 -18.54 9.69 -15.52
C LEU A 334 -17.03 9.93 -15.37
N GLY A 335 -16.62 10.88 -14.52
CA GLY A 335 -15.21 11.13 -14.22
C GLY A 335 -14.58 9.93 -13.53
N MET A 336 -15.24 9.41 -12.49
CA MET A 336 -14.82 8.18 -11.81
C MET A 336 -14.69 6.99 -12.77
N LEU A 337 -15.68 6.78 -13.64
CA LEU A 337 -15.66 5.67 -14.61
C LEU A 337 -14.49 5.80 -15.59
N ARG A 338 -14.21 7.01 -16.09
CA ARG A 338 -13.09 7.26 -17.00
C ARG A 338 -11.74 6.95 -16.32
N SER A 339 -11.50 7.46 -15.11
CA SER A 339 -10.26 7.21 -14.37
C SER A 339 -10.10 5.72 -14.02
N TRP A 340 -11.18 5.03 -13.66
CA TRP A 340 -11.16 3.59 -13.43
C TRP A 340 -10.85 2.77 -14.69
N LEU A 341 -11.47 3.09 -15.83
CA LEU A 341 -11.19 2.43 -17.12
C LEU A 341 -9.74 2.65 -17.55
N LYS A 342 -9.23 3.89 -17.40
CA LYS A 342 -7.82 4.24 -17.64
C LYS A 342 -6.90 3.37 -16.77
N GLN A 343 -7.15 3.32 -15.46
CA GLN A 343 -6.36 2.50 -14.53
C GLN A 343 -6.40 1.01 -14.91
N ARG A 344 -7.58 0.44 -15.21
CA ARG A 344 -7.68 -0.97 -15.61
C ARG A 344 -6.91 -1.30 -16.87
N ARG A 345 -6.96 -0.42 -17.88
CA ARG A 345 -6.19 -0.58 -19.12
C ARG A 345 -4.69 -0.59 -18.85
N LEU A 346 -4.22 0.32 -18.00
CA LEU A 346 -2.81 0.44 -17.62
C LEU A 346 -2.33 -0.80 -16.84
N LEU A 347 -3.08 -1.22 -15.81
CA LEU A 347 -2.75 -2.40 -15.01
C LEU A 347 -2.68 -3.67 -15.85
N GLY A 348 -3.57 -3.82 -16.84
CA GLY A 348 -3.57 -4.96 -17.76
C GLY A 348 -2.36 -4.99 -18.71
N SER A 349 -1.63 -3.89 -18.84
CA SER A 349 -0.45 -3.76 -19.71
C SER A 349 0.89 -3.90 -18.98
N TYR A 350 0.88 -3.92 -17.65
CA TYR A 350 2.11 -3.96 -16.85
C TYR A 350 2.55 -5.40 -16.60
N PRO A 351 3.85 -5.62 -16.40
CA PRO A 351 4.33 -6.94 -16.05
C PRO A 351 3.88 -7.34 -14.64
N THR A 352 3.92 -8.64 -14.37
CA THR A 352 3.70 -9.17 -13.01
C THR A 352 4.77 -8.66 -12.06
N ASN A 353 4.42 -8.54 -10.79
CA ASN A 353 5.36 -8.12 -9.74
C ASN A 353 6.45 -9.16 -9.50
N ASP A 354 7.57 -8.69 -8.97
CA ASP A 354 8.54 -9.54 -8.29
C ASP A 354 7.97 -10.20 -7.02
#